data_AF-A0A661N063-F1
#
_entry.id   AF-A0A661N063-F1
#
_cell.length_a   1.000
_cell.length_b   1.000
_cell.length_c   1.000
_cell.angle_alpha   90.00
_cell.angle_beta   90.00
_cell.angle_gamma   90.00
#
_symmetry.space_group_name_H-M   'P 1'
#
loop_
_entity.id
_entity.type
_entity.pdbx_description
1 polymer ?
#
loop_
_entity_poly.entity_id
_entity_poly.type
_entity_poly.pdbx_seq_one_letter_code
_entity_poly.pdbx_strand_id
1 'polypeptide(L)'
;MSAAHHLALVPDTDSEVVTRVLGGDVPAFEILMRRYNQRVFRTVRAVLHDEDAAEDAAQQTWINAYKHLGSFEGRARFSTWLLRIAVNQASRDVRKSRSHLQLATAPRAEAEADTPEAEAARVHLRSILESAIDSLPEPLRVVLILRDVEELSGSETAAILDLTDEAARVRLHRARRQLRGSLETVLEDGVGEAYPFLGARCNSIVAAVFTAIAD
;
A
#
# COMPACT_ATOMS: atom_id res chain seq x y z
N MET A 1 18.83 35.35 -32.57
CA MET A 1 18.72 34.30 -33.61
C MET A 1 19.94 33.40 -33.45
N SER A 2 19.89 32.18 -32.96
CA SER A 2 19.04 31.07 -33.35
C SER A 2 18.66 30.21 -32.12
N ALA A 3 17.43 29.73 -32.12
CA ALA A 3 16.80 28.97 -31.05
C ALA A 3 17.35 27.54 -31.02
N ALA A 4 18.12 27.21 -29.98
CA ALA A 4 18.30 25.83 -29.56
C ALA A 4 17.01 25.41 -28.84
N HIS A 5 16.14 24.78 -29.64
CA HIS A 5 14.90 24.17 -29.22
C HIS A 5 15.21 23.09 -28.17
N HIS A 6 15.01 23.41 -26.90
CA HIS A 6 15.02 22.46 -25.79
C HIS A 6 13.78 21.56 -25.95
N LEU A 7 13.89 20.55 -26.81
CA LEU A 7 12.89 19.49 -26.95
C LEU A 7 12.95 18.70 -25.65
N ALA A 8 12.05 19.01 -24.72
CA ALA A 8 11.81 18.17 -23.55
C ALA A 8 11.45 16.78 -24.09
N LEU A 9 12.37 15.81 -23.93
CA LEU A 9 12.16 14.42 -24.30
C LEU A 9 10.89 13.95 -23.58
N VAL A 10 9.82 13.77 -24.32
CA VAL A 10 8.60 13.14 -23.80
C VAL A 10 9.04 11.75 -23.33
N PRO A 11 8.82 11.39 -22.06
CA PRO A 11 9.21 10.08 -21.57
C PRO A 11 8.45 9.00 -22.34
N ASP A 12 9.15 7.97 -22.81
CA ASP A 12 8.57 6.86 -23.58
C ASP A 12 7.29 6.34 -22.92
N THR A 13 6.24 6.20 -23.73
CA THR A 13 5.01 5.52 -23.33
C THR A 13 5.29 4.04 -23.03
N ASP A 14 4.45 3.40 -22.22
CA ASP A 14 4.66 1.98 -21.89
C ASP A 14 4.73 1.12 -23.16
N SER A 15 3.89 1.42 -24.15
CA SER A 15 3.82 0.67 -25.41
C SER A 15 5.08 0.83 -26.27
N GLU A 16 5.69 2.01 -26.28
CA GLU A 16 6.98 2.23 -26.95
C GLU A 16 8.10 1.44 -26.27
N VAL A 17 8.16 1.47 -24.94
CA VAL A 17 9.14 0.68 -24.19
C VAL A 17 8.94 -0.81 -24.44
N VAL A 18 7.70 -1.31 -24.40
CA VAL A 18 7.40 -2.71 -24.71
C VAL A 18 7.87 -3.08 -26.11
N THR A 19 7.59 -2.24 -27.11
CA THR A 19 8.01 -2.49 -28.50
C THR A 19 9.53 -2.57 -28.62
N ARG A 20 10.26 -1.68 -27.95
CA ARG A 20 11.74 -1.70 -27.90
C ARG A 20 12.27 -2.99 -27.29
N VAL A 21 11.70 -3.40 -26.15
CA VAL A 21 12.12 -4.64 -25.46
C VAL A 21 11.87 -5.86 -26.33
N LEU A 22 10.71 -5.94 -27.00
CA LEU A 22 10.40 -7.02 -27.96
C LEU A 22 11.30 -6.98 -29.19
N GLY A 23 11.81 -5.80 -29.57
CA GLY A 23 12.81 -5.60 -30.61
C GLY A 23 14.25 -5.97 -30.21
N GLY A 24 14.48 -6.42 -28.97
CA GLY A 24 15.78 -6.87 -28.46
C GLY A 24 16.52 -5.87 -27.57
N ASP A 25 15.96 -4.68 -27.34
CA ASP A 25 16.52 -3.69 -26.41
C ASP A 25 16.12 -4.04 -24.95
N VAL A 26 16.73 -5.10 -24.43
CA VAL A 26 16.46 -5.60 -23.06
C VAL A 26 16.65 -4.52 -21.98
N PRO A 27 17.69 -3.66 -22.01
CA PRO A 27 17.86 -2.59 -21.03
C PRO A 27 16.67 -1.62 -20.94
N ALA A 28 15.90 -1.42 -22.03
CA ALA A 28 14.72 -0.56 -21.99
C ALA A 28 13.65 -1.04 -20.99
N PHE A 29 13.64 -2.32 -20.63
CA PHE A 29 12.70 -2.88 -19.64
C PHE A 29 12.84 -2.22 -18.26
N GLU A 30 14.03 -1.71 -17.91
CA GLU A 30 14.28 -0.98 -16.66
C GLU A 30 13.36 0.24 -16.50
N ILE A 31 12.97 0.89 -17.60
CA ILE A 31 12.07 2.04 -17.58
C ILE A 31 10.71 1.64 -17.00
N LEU A 32 10.16 0.49 -17.43
CA LEU A 32 8.90 -0.05 -16.91
C LEU A 32 9.07 -0.46 -15.44
N MET A 33 10.19 -1.09 -15.09
CA MET A 33 10.47 -1.49 -13.72
C MET A 33 10.48 -0.28 -12.78
N ARG A 34 11.24 0.77 -13.09
CA ARG A 34 11.30 1.99 -12.28
C ARG A 34 9.93 2.67 -12.17
N ARG A 35 9.12 2.64 -13.24
CA ARG A 35 7.78 3.24 -13.25
C ARG A 35 6.78 2.49 -12.36
N TYR A 36 6.90 1.16 -12.23
CA TYR A 36 5.89 0.33 -11.58
C TYR A 36 6.34 -0.46 -10.35
N ASN A 37 7.62 -0.42 -9.96
CA ASN A 37 8.15 -1.16 -8.80
C ASN A 37 7.33 -0.94 -7.54
N GLN A 38 7.04 0.33 -7.21
CA GLN A 38 6.27 0.66 -6.00
C GLN A 38 4.86 0.05 -6.04
N ARG A 39 4.20 0.14 -7.19
CA ARG A 39 2.85 -0.39 -7.42
C ARG A 39 2.80 -1.91 -7.34
N VAL A 40 3.79 -2.59 -7.94
CA VAL A 40 3.94 -4.05 -7.86
C VAL A 40 4.15 -4.46 -6.42
N PHE A 41 5.12 -3.85 -5.73
CA PHE A 41 5.46 -4.18 -4.34
C PHE A 41 4.27 -4.01 -3.40
N ARG A 42 3.58 -2.86 -3.44
CA ARG A 42 2.39 -2.62 -2.62
C ARG A 42 1.29 -3.64 -2.89
N THR A 43 1.10 -4.02 -4.15
CA THR A 43 0.08 -5.02 -4.53
C THR A 43 0.40 -6.40 -3.99
N VAL A 44 1.64 -6.88 -4.12
CA VAL A 44 2.01 -8.22 -3.61
C VAL A 44 2.06 -8.24 -2.07
N ARG A 45 2.52 -7.15 -1.42
CA ARG A 45 2.50 -7.03 0.05
C ARG A 45 1.08 -7.01 0.63
N ALA A 46 0.13 -6.45 -0.11
CA ALA A 46 -1.29 -6.49 0.26
C ALA A 46 -1.84 -7.92 0.28
N VAL A 47 -1.33 -8.80 -0.59
CA VAL A 47 -1.73 -10.20 -0.63
C VAL A 47 -1.00 -11.01 0.45
N LEU A 48 0.33 -10.89 0.52
CA LEU A 48 1.18 -11.86 1.26
C LEU A 48 1.25 -11.66 2.76
N HIS A 49 1.17 -10.42 3.24
CA HIS A 49 1.20 -10.17 4.68
C HIS A 49 2.61 -9.82 5.22
N ASP A 50 3.63 -9.95 4.37
CA ASP A 50 5.04 -10.15 4.76
C ASP A 50 5.95 -9.41 3.75
N GLU A 51 6.97 -8.71 4.25
CA GLU A 51 7.84 -7.85 3.42
C GLU A 51 8.86 -8.65 2.61
N ASP A 52 9.55 -9.60 3.24
CA ASP A 52 10.56 -10.43 2.57
C ASP A 52 9.91 -11.26 1.45
N ALA A 53 8.77 -11.90 1.75
CA ALA A 53 8.00 -12.63 0.75
C ALA A 53 7.46 -11.70 -0.35
N ALA A 54 7.14 -10.45 -0.03
CA ALA A 54 6.70 -9.46 -1.01
C ALA A 54 7.83 -9.04 -1.95
N GLU A 55 9.06 -8.89 -1.47
CA GLU A 55 10.23 -8.62 -2.33
C GLU A 55 10.46 -9.77 -3.31
N ASP A 56 10.48 -11.01 -2.82
CA ASP A 56 10.63 -12.20 -3.65
C ASP A 56 9.50 -12.31 -4.70
N ALA A 57 8.26 -12.09 -4.29
CA ALA A 57 7.11 -12.11 -5.20
C ALA A 57 7.15 -10.98 -6.24
N ALA A 58 7.65 -9.80 -5.88
CA ALA A 58 7.84 -8.69 -6.81
C ALA A 58 8.92 -9.01 -7.85
N GLN A 59 10.04 -9.59 -7.43
CA GLN A 59 11.08 -10.06 -8.35
C GLN A 59 10.53 -11.11 -9.32
N GLN A 60 9.83 -12.12 -8.80
CA GLN A 60 9.23 -13.17 -9.62
C GLN A 60 8.16 -12.63 -10.58
N THR A 61 7.42 -11.60 -10.15
CA THR A 61 6.46 -10.89 -11.01
C THR A 61 7.16 -10.25 -12.20
N TRP A 62 8.28 -9.56 -12.00
CA TRP A 62 9.05 -8.95 -13.09
C TRP A 62 9.66 -9.98 -14.04
N ILE A 63 10.18 -11.08 -13.49
CA ILE A 63 10.69 -12.20 -14.30
C ILE A 63 9.57 -12.78 -15.18
N ASN A 64 8.39 -13.00 -14.61
CA ASN A 64 7.23 -13.51 -15.35
C ASN A 64 6.71 -12.50 -16.37
N ALA A 65 6.67 -11.21 -16.02
CA ALA A 65 6.28 -10.14 -16.92
C ALA A 65 7.23 -10.08 -18.12
N TYR A 66 8.55 -10.14 -17.92
CA TYR A 66 9.50 -10.18 -19.02
C TYR A 66 9.31 -11.41 -19.92
N LYS A 67 9.20 -12.61 -19.33
CA LYS A 67 9.00 -13.87 -20.08
C LYS A 67 7.71 -13.88 -20.91
N HIS A 68 6.66 -13.23 -20.41
CA HIS A 68 5.35 -13.18 -21.06
C HIS A 68 5.10 -11.85 -21.78
N LEU A 69 6.08 -10.97 -21.91
CA LEU A 69 5.90 -9.64 -22.50
C LEU A 69 5.37 -9.71 -23.93
N GLY A 70 5.77 -10.72 -24.71
CA GLY A 70 5.28 -10.95 -26.06
C GLY A 70 3.79 -11.32 -26.15
N SER A 71 3.15 -11.70 -25.04
CA SER A 71 1.70 -11.95 -24.97
C SER A 71 0.89 -10.68 -24.63
N PHE A 72 1.55 -9.55 -24.37
CA PHE A 72 0.87 -8.29 -24.12
C PHE A 72 0.37 -7.68 -25.44
N GLU A 73 -0.93 -7.81 -25.69
CA GLU A 73 -1.58 -7.36 -26.92
C GLU A 73 -1.96 -5.87 -26.93
N GLY A 74 -1.67 -5.12 -25.86
CA GLY A 74 -2.03 -3.69 -25.77
C GLY A 74 -3.52 -3.38 -25.62
N ARG A 75 -4.39 -4.39 -25.44
CA ARG A 75 -5.84 -4.21 -25.24
C ARG A 75 -6.22 -3.56 -23.91
N ALA A 76 -5.34 -3.65 -22.92
CA ALA A 76 -5.45 -3.01 -21.62
C ALA A 76 -4.18 -2.21 -21.34
N ARG A 77 -4.22 -1.31 -20.35
CA ARG A 77 -3.01 -0.63 -19.88
C ARG A 77 -1.99 -1.67 -19.41
N PHE A 78 -0.72 -1.40 -19.66
CA PHE A 78 0.39 -2.26 -19.23
C PHE A 78 0.35 -2.50 -17.71
N SER A 79 0.05 -1.45 -16.94
CA SER A 79 -0.11 -1.53 -15.48
C SER A 79 -1.18 -2.54 -15.04
N THR A 80 -2.32 -2.62 -15.73
CA THR A 80 -3.38 -3.60 -15.43
C THR A 80 -2.91 -5.02 -15.68
N TRP A 81 -2.25 -5.24 -16.83
CA TRP A 81 -1.70 -6.55 -17.19
C TRP A 81 -0.62 -7.00 -16.19
N LEU A 82 0.31 -6.11 -15.85
CA LEU A 82 1.37 -6.36 -14.87
C LEU A 82 0.81 -6.69 -13.49
N LEU A 83 -0.15 -5.91 -13.00
CA LEU A 83 -0.74 -6.15 -11.67
C LEU A 83 -1.54 -7.44 -11.59
N ARG A 84 -2.13 -7.90 -12.70
CA ARG A 84 -2.74 -9.24 -12.77
C ARG A 84 -1.69 -10.34 -12.61
N ILE A 85 -0.50 -10.18 -13.18
CA ILE A 85 0.63 -11.11 -12.95
C ILE A 85 1.02 -11.07 -11.47
N ALA A 86 1.14 -9.88 -10.89
CA ALA A 86 1.53 -9.67 -9.49
C ALA A 86 0.57 -10.37 -8.50
N VAL A 87 -0.74 -10.13 -8.63
CA VAL A 87 -1.76 -10.78 -7.78
C VAL A 87 -1.74 -12.30 -7.94
N ASN A 88 -1.60 -12.79 -9.17
CA ASN A 88 -1.54 -14.22 -9.44
C ASN A 88 -0.30 -14.87 -8.82
N GLN A 89 0.85 -14.21 -8.88
CA GLN A 89 2.09 -14.66 -8.27
C GLN A 89 1.95 -14.74 -6.75
N ALA A 90 1.55 -13.64 -6.11
CA ALA A 90 1.35 -13.59 -4.67
C ALA A 90 0.32 -14.62 -4.18
N SER A 91 -0.80 -14.78 -4.89
CA SER A 91 -1.82 -15.79 -4.55
C SER A 91 -1.31 -17.23 -4.67
N ARG A 92 -0.38 -17.50 -5.59
CA ARG A 92 0.28 -18.82 -5.70
C ARG A 92 1.18 -19.07 -4.49
N ASP A 93 1.90 -18.06 -4.03
CA ASP A 93 2.83 -18.19 -2.91
C ASP A 93 2.09 -18.35 -1.57
N VAL A 94 0.96 -17.67 -1.38
CA VAL A 94 0.04 -17.93 -0.25
C VAL A 94 -0.42 -19.39 -0.24
N ARG A 95 -0.81 -19.95 -1.40
CA ARG A 95 -1.25 -21.35 -1.49
C ARG A 95 -0.12 -22.34 -1.19
N LYS A 96 1.10 -22.05 -1.65
CA LYS A 96 2.29 -22.87 -1.34
C LYS A 96 2.61 -22.81 0.15
N SER A 97 2.65 -21.62 0.75
CA SER A 97 2.92 -21.46 2.19
C SER A 97 1.89 -22.19 3.06
N ARG A 98 0.59 -22.10 2.73
CA ARG A 98 -0.47 -22.88 3.41
C ARG A 98 -0.31 -24.39 3.26
N SER A 99 0.33 -24.86 2.18
CA SER A 99 0.65 -26.27 1.98
C SER A 99 1.91 -26.71 2.73
N HIS A 100 2.75 -25.78 3.20
CA HIS A 100 4.07 -26.05 3.78
C HIS A 100 4.19 -25.73 5.28
N LEU A 101 3.28 -24.95 5.90
CA LEU A 101 3.38 -24.52 7.31
C LEU A 101 2.05 -24.76 8.06
N GLN A 102 1.95 -25.80 8.90
CA GLN A 102 2.19 -25.73 10.36
C GLN A 102 3.47 -24.98 10.76
N LEU A 103 3.31 -24.04 11.71
CA LEU A 103 4.33 -23.24 12.43
C LEU A 103 5.12 -22.16 11.66
N ALA A 104 4.68 -20.90 11.78
CA ALA A 104 5.45 -19.80 12.39
C ALA A 104 4.86 -18.44 11.95
N THR A 105 4.35 -17.68 12.89
CA THR A 105 4.18 -16.22 12.76
C THR A 105 5.42 -15.58 13.37
N ALA A 106 6.24 -14.94 12.53
CA ALA A 106 7.32 -14.09 12.99
C ALA A 106 6.77 -12.70 13.35
N PRO A 107 7.33 -12.01 14.36
CA PRO A 107 6.94 -10.67 14.72
C PRO A 107 7.49 -9.65 13.72
N ARG A 108 6.67 -8.63 13.45
CA ARG A 108 6.94 -7.45 12.61
C ARG A 108 8.19 -6.72 13.12
N ALA A 109 9.14 -6.45 12.23
CA ALA A 109 10.25 -5.55 12.53
C ALA A 109 9.70 -4.11 12.67
N GLU A 110 9.87 -3.54 13.85
CA GLU A 110 9.64 -2.12 14.08
C GLU A 110 10.79 -1.34 13.43
N ALA A 111 10.46 -0.51 12.44
CA ALA A 111 11.43 0.43 11.89
C ALA A 111 11.76 1.48 12.96
N GLU A 112 12.99 1.48 13.45
CA GLU A 112 13.53 2.54 14.30
C GLU A 112 13.47 3.89 13.58
N ALA A 113 12.88 4.89 14.24
CA ALA A 113 12.82 6.26 13.75
C ALA A 113 13.58 7.19 14.71
N ASP A 114 14.66 7.79 14.21
CA ASP A 114 15.28 8.98 14.80
C ASP A 114 14.39 10.20 14.52
N THR A 115 14.00 10.89 15.59
CA THR A 115 12.98 11.95 15.61
C THR A 115 13.46 13.30 15.05
N PRO A 116 12.56 14.08 14.43
CA PRO A 116 12.02 15.30 15.07
C PRO A 116 10.49 15.24 15.18
N GLU A 117 9.86 15.82 16.21
CA GLU A 117 8.48 15.46 16.66
C GLU A 117 7.38 15.44 15.57
N ALA A 118 7.46 16.28 14.53
CA ALA A 118 6.50 16.25 13.43
C ALA A 118 6.66 15.01 12.51
N GLU A 119 7.89 14.55 12.30
CA GLU A 119 8.15 13.32 11.56
C GLU A 119 7.82 12.09 12.42
N ALA A 120 8.08 12.16 13.73
CA ALA A 120 7.66 11.13 14.67
C ALA A 120 6.12 10.95 14.68
N ALA A 121 5.36 12.04 14.70
CA ALA A 121 3.90 12.00 14.61
C ALA A 121 3.40 11.41 13.29
N ARG A 122 4.05 11.74 12.17
CA ARG A 122 3.73 11.16 10.85
C ARG A 122 4.06 9.67 10.78
N VAL A 123 5.20 9.26 11.32
CA VAL A 123 5.61 7.85 11.39
C VAL A 123 4.64 7.06 12.27
N HIS A 124 4.24 7.62 13.41
CA HIS A 124 3.28 6.99 14.30
C HIS A 124 1.90 6.85 13.64
N LEU A 125 1.37 7.92 13.02
CA LEU A 125 0.12 7.87 12.27
C LEU A 125 0.19 6.86 11.12
N ARG A 126 1.32 6.81 10.40
CA ARG A 126 1.56 5.83 9.35
C ARG A 126 1.50 4.40 9.91
N SER A 127 2.17 4.13 11.02
CA SER A 127 2.15 2.82 11.68
C SER A 127 0.74 2.38 12.09
N ILE A 128 -0.05 3.31 12.66
CA ILE A 128 -1.46 3.05 13.00
C ILE A 128 -2.26 2.68 11.74
N LEU A 129 -2.13 3.47 10.66
CA LEU A 129 -2.83 3.23 9.41
C LEU A 129 -2.41 1.89 8.77
N GLU A 130 -1.11 1.62 8.73
CA GLU A 130 -0.57 0.37 8.21
C GLU A 130 -1.10 -0.82 8.99
N SER A 131 -1.05 -0.78 10.33
CA SER A 131 -1.59 -1.82 11.21
C SER A 131 -3.10 -2.03 10.98
N ALA A 132 -3.86 -0.95 10.86
CA ALA A 132 -5.30 -1.02 10.61
C ALA A 132 -5.61 -1.63 9.23
N ILE A 133 -4.87 -1.27 8.19
CA ILE A 133 -4.98 -1.87 6.85
C ILE A 133 -4.56 -3.35 6.89
N ASP A 134 -3.48 -3.67 7.58
CA ASP A 134 -2.94 -5.00 7.73
C ASP A 134 -3.93 -5.94 8.45
N SER A 135 -4.71 -5.44 9.40
CA SER A 135 -5.77 -6.19 10.10
C SER A 135 -6.96 -6.62 9.21
N LEU A 136 -7.10 -6.03 8.01
CA LEU A 136 -8.18 -6.37 7.09
C LEU A 136 -8.00 -7.79 6.53
N PRO A 137 -9.08 -8.56 6.32
CA PRO A 137 -9.02 -9.78 5.54
C PRO A 137 -8.41 -9.54 4.15
N GLU A 138 -7.56 -10.46 3.67
CA GLU A 138 -6.85 -10.38 2.39
C GLU A 138 -7.74 -9.88 1.22
N PRO A 139 -8.94 -10.44 0.96
CA PRO A 139 -9.76 -9.99 -0.16
C PRO A 139 -10.27 -8.55 -0.06
N LEU A 140 -10.31 -7.98 1.15
CA LEU A 140 -10.69 -6.59 1.39
C LEU A 140 -9.48 -5.67 1.28
N ARG A 141 -8.35 -6.09 1.86
CA ARG A 141 -7.08 -5.36 1.84
C ARG A 141 -6.58 -5.12 0.42
N VAL A 142 -6.56 -6.16 -0.42
CA VAL A 142 -6.09 -6.06 -1.81
C VAL A 142 -6.96 -5.11 -2.62
N VAL A 143 -8.30 -5.17 -2.47
CA VAL A 143 -9.22 -4.25 -3.15
C VAL A 143 -8.99 -2.80 -2.71
N LEU A 144 -8.75 -2.58 -1.41
CA LEU A 144 -8.46 -1.25 -0.87
C LEU A 144 -7.16 -0.69 -1.47
N ILE A 145 -6.08 -1.48 -1.50
CA ILE A 145 -4.79 -1.04 -2.05
C ILE A 145 -4.92 -0.71 -3.54
N LEU A 146 -5.56 -1.57 -4.34
CA LEU A 146 -5.72 -1.32 -5.78
C LEU A 146 -6.56 -0.06 -6.08
N ARG A 147 -7.55 0.26 -5.24
CA ARG A 147 -8.49 1.37 -5.48
C ARG A 147 -8.07 2.69 -4.85
N ASP A 148 -7.59 2.65 -3.61
CA ASP A 148 -7.38 3.85 -2.79
C ASP A 148 -5.89 4.24 -2.74
N VAL A 149 -4.97 3.32 -3.04
CA VAL A 149 -3.52 3.60 -3.10
C VAL A 149 -3.01 3.64 -4.54
N GLU A 150 -3.41 2.67 -5.36
CA GLU A 150 -2.98 2.59 -6.77
C GLU A 150 -3.92 3.31 -7.74
N GLU A 151 -5.04 3.84 -7.23
CA GLU A 151 -6.02 4.66 -7.97
C GLU A 151 -6.60 4.00 -9.24
N LEU A 152 -6.58 2.66 -9.31
CA LEU A 152 -7.14 1.94 -10.46
C LEU A 152 -8.65 2.10 -10.52
N SER A 153 -9.25 2.02 -11.70
CA SER A 153 -10.71 2.01 -11.86
C SER A 153 -11.37 0.77 -11.25
N GLY A 154 -12.69 0.82 -11.04
CA GLY A 154 -13.47 -0.31 -10.55
C GLY A 154 -13.36 -1.53 -11.48
N SER A 155 -13.46 -1.29 -12.79
CA SER A 155 -13.33 -2.32 -13.83
C SER A 155 -11.92 -2.88 -13.94
N GLU A 156 -10.87 -2.07 -13.82
CA GLU A 156 -9.48 -2.57 -13.79
C GLU A 156 -9.25 -3.45 -12.55
N THR A 157 -9.75 -3.02 -11.38
CA THR A 157 -9.65 -3.78 -10.13
C THR A 157 -10.38 -5.12 -10.24
N ALA A 158 -11.61 -5.11 -10.77
CA ALA A 158 -12.40 -6.32 -10.97
C ALA A 158 -11.70 -7.29 -11.93
N ALA A 159 -11.15 -6.79 -13.04
CA ALA A 159 -10.40 -7.60 -14.00
C ALA A 159 -9.09 -8.19 -13.43
N ILE A 160 -8.39 -7.46 -12.57
CA ILE A 160 -7.16 -7.93 -11.89
C ILE A 160 -7.48 -9.05 -10.90
N LEU A 161 -8.58 -8.91 -10.16
CA LEU A 161 -8.97 -9.81 -9.08
C LEU A 161 -9.92 -10.95 -9.49
N ASP A 162 -10.26 -11.02 -10.79
CA ASP A 162 -11.22 -11.98 -11.35
C ASP A 162 -12.59 -11.92 -10.64
N LEU A 163 -13.13 -10.70 -10.53
CA LEU A 163 -14.39 -10.39 -9.87
C LEU A 163 -15.36 -9.70 -10.85
N THR A 164 -16.63 -9.66 -10.46
CA THR A 164 -17.57 -8.69 -11.05
C THR A 164 -17.34 -7.29 -10.48
N ASP A 165 -17.71 -6.26 -11.24
CA ASP A 165 -17.64 -4.86 -10.81
C ASP A 165 -18.44 -4.64 -9.50
N GLU A 166 -19.59 -5.29 -9.37
CA GLU A 166 -20.41 -5.25 -8.15
C GLU A 166 -19.67 -5.87 -6.96
N ALA A 167 -19.03 -7.03 -7.15
CA ALA A 167 -18.28 -7.70 -6.10
C ALA A 167 -17.09 -6.86 -5.64
N ALA A 168 -16.35 -6.24 -6.56
CA ALA A 168 -15.26 -5.32 -6.25
C ALA A 168 -15.77 -4.10 -5.46
N ARG A 169 -16.89 -3.49 -5.88
CA ARG A 169 -17.52 -2.35 -5.18
C ARG A 169 -17.96 -2.71 -3.76
N VAL A 170 -18.61 -3.86 -3.58
CA VAL A 170 -19.06 -4.33 -2.26
C VAL A 170 -17.86 -4.60 -1.35
N ARG A 171 -16.80 -5.23 -1.86
CA ARG A 171 -15.57 -5.46 -1.09
C ARG A 171 -14.90 -4.15 -0.67
N LEU A 172 -14.79 -3.17 -1.58
CA LEU A 172 -14.22 -1.87 -1.25
C LEU A 172 -15.02 -1.15 -0.15
N HIS A 173 -16.36 -1.18 -0.26
CA HIS A 173 -17.22 -0.58 0.76
C HIS A 173 -17.01 -1.25 2.14
N ARG A 174 -16.95 -2.59 2.18
CA ARG A 174 -16.68 -3.34 3.42
C ARG A 174 -15.29 -3.04 3.97
N ALA A 175 -14.27 -3.00 3.12
CA ALA A 175 -12.90 -2.67 3.51
C ALA A 175 -12.82 -1.29 4.20
N ARG A 176 -13.41 -0.26 3.60
CA ARG A 176 -13.46 1.09 4.17
C ARG A 176 -14.26 1.15 5.47
N ARG A 177 -15.36 0.39 5.57
CA ARG A 177 -16.15 0.33 6.82
C ARG A 177 -15.36 -0.29 7.95
N GLN A 178 -14.66 -1.39 7.70
CA GLN A 178 -13.83 -2.05 8.71
C GLN A 178 -12.62 -1.19 9.10
N LEU A 179 -11.96 -0.56 8.13
CA LEU A 179 -10.86 0.36 8.40
C LEU A 179 -11.30 1.53 9.28
N ARG A 180 -12.45 2.14 8.97
CA ARG A 180 -13.01 3.21 9.82
C ARG A 180 -13.28 2.73 11.25
N GLY A 181 -13.88 1.56 11.41
CA GLY A 181 -14.12 0.99 12.75
C GLY A 181 -12.83 0.77 13.53
N SER A 182 -11.79 0.21 12.90
CA SER A 182 -10.48 0.04 13.56
C SER A 182 -9.86 1.37 13.98
N LEU A 183 -9.95 2.41 13.13
CA LEU A 183 -9.41 3.73 13.45
C LEU A 183 -10.24 4.47 14.50
N GLU A 184 -11.56 4.26 14.52
CA GLU A 184 -12.46 4.82 15.54
C GLU A 184 -12.09 4.28 16.93
N THR A 185 -11.84 2.97 17.07
CA THR A 185 -11.35 2.39 18.33
C THR A 185 -10.02 3.01 18.79
N VAL A 186 -9.05 3.17 17.87
CA VAL A 186 -7.77 3.81 18.20
C VAL A 186 -7.95 5.27 18.62
N LEU A 187 -8.88 5.99 17.99
CA LEU A 187 -9.21 7.36 18.37
C LEU A 187 -9.90 7.42 19.73
N GLU A 188 -10.83 6.53 20.04
CA GLU A 188 -11.50 6.45 21.35
C GLU A 188 -10.49 6.26 22.49
N ASP A 189 -9.51 5.36 22.30
CA ASP A 189 -8.42 5.14 23.25
C ASP A 189 -7.55 6.39 23.43
N GLY A 190 -7.26 7.12 22.34
CA GLY A 190 -6.43 8.33 22.36
C GLY A 190 -7.15 9.61 22.83
N VAL A 191 -8.48 9.71 22.70
CA VAL A 191 -9.24 10.92 23.08
C VAL A 191 -9.17 11.17 24.59
N GLY A 192 -9.14 10.11 25.40
CA GLY A 192 -8.93 10.23 26.85
C GLY A 192 -7.57 10.82 27.22
N GLU A 193 -6.54 10.51 26.43
CA GLU A 193 -5.18 11.03 26.61
C GLU A 193 -4.99 12.42 26.00
N ALA A 194 -5.76 12.80 24.98
CA ALA A 194 -5.68 14.09 24.31
C ALA A 194 -6.14 15.28 25.19
N TYR A 195 -7.04 15.02 26.15
CA TYR A 195 -7.50 15.99 27.15
C TYR A 195 -7.33 15.46 28.57
N PRO A 196 -6.09 15.26 29.06
CA PRO A 196 -5.89 14.75 30.40
C PRO A 196 -6.29 15.83 31.42
N PHE A 197 -7.14 15.48 32.38
CA PHE A 197 -7.35 16.32 33.56
C PHE A 197 -6.11 16.21 34.45
N LEU A 198 -5.08 16.98 34.12
CA LEU A 198 -3.77 16.91 34.77
C LEU A 198 -3.86 17.34 36.25
N GLY A 199 -3.39 16.48 37.15
CA GLY A 199 -3.33 16.73 38.60
C GLY A 199 -2.62 18.03 39.00
N ALA A 200 -1.69 18.55 38.18
CA ALA A 200 -1.05 19.85 38.40
C ALA A 200 -2.04 21.03 38.35
N ARG A 201 -3.01 21.00 37.41
CA ARG A 201 -4.09 22.01 37.36
C ARG A 201 -5.05 21.84 38.53
N CYS A 202 -5.28 20.60 38.97
CA CYS A 202 -6.06 20.31 40.16
C CYS A 202 -5.40 20.91 41.41
N ASN A 203 -4.09 20.76 41.59
CA ASN A 203 -3.33 21.36 42.69
C ASN A 203 -3.40 22.89 42.68
N SER A 204 -3.30 23.53 41.50
CA SER A 204 -3.45 24.99 41.39
C SER A 204 -4.87 25.47 41.69
N ILE A 205 -5.90 24.74 41.25
CA ILE A 205 -7.31 25.04 41.56
C ILE A 205 -7.56 24.89 43.06
N VAL A 206 -7.10 23.78 43.65
CA VAL A 206 -7.20 23.52 45.10
C VAL A 206 -6.51 24.63 45.89
N ALA A 207 -5.26 24.97 45.55
CA ALA A 207 -4.52 26.05 46.22
C ALA A 207 -5.26 27.40 46.10
N ALA A 208 -5.75 27.76 44.91
CA ALA A 208 -6.48 29.00 44.70
C ALA A 208 -7.79 29.07 45.51
N VAL A 209 -8.53 27.96 45.59
CA VAL A 209 -9.77 27.87 46.38
C VAL A 209 -9.49 27.97 47.88
N PHE A 210 -8.46 27.28 48.38
CA PHE A 210 -8.09 27.36 49.80
C PHE A 210 -7.61 28.77 50.19
N THR A 211 -6.90 29.47 49.31
CA THR A 211 -6.55 30.88 49.53
C THR A 211 -7.80 31.76 49.60
N ALA A 212 -8.76 31.59 48.68
CA ALA A 212 -9.97 32.41 48.63
C ALA A 212 -10.98 32.15 49.77
N ILE A 213 -10.92 30.98 50.42
CA ILE A 213 -11.76 30.64 51.59
C ILE A 213 -11.10 31.11 52.90
N ALA A 214 -9.79 31.39 52.89
CA ALA A 214 -9.04 31.83 54.06
C ALA A 214 -9.06 33.36 54.26
N ASP A 215 -9.53 34.12 53.26
CA ASP A 215 -9.88 35.54 53.33
C ASP A 215 -11.34 35.75 53.77
#